data_AF-A0A5K0YQL5-F1
#
_entry.id   AF-A0A5K0YQL5-F1
#
_cell.length_a   1.000
_cell.length_b   1.000
_cell.length_c   1.000
_cell.angle_alpha   90.00
_cell.angle_beta   90.00
_cell.angle_gamma   90.00
#
_symmetry.space_group_name_H-M   'P 1'
#
loop_
_entity.id
_entity.type
_entity.pdbx_description
1 polymer ?
#
loop_
_entity_poly.entity_id
_entity_poly.type
_entity_poly.pdbx_seq_one_letter_code
_entity_poly.pdbx_strand_id
1 'polypeptide(L)' 'LKRSGKSCRMRWVNYLRPDLKKGHITTEEARLIIALHGQWGN' A
#
# COMPACT_ATOMS: atom_id res chain seq x y z
N LEU A 1 16.88 -15.24 -12.95
CA LEU A 1 15.55 -15.08 -12.32
C LEU A 1 14.57 -14.50 -13.36
N LYS A 2 13.75 -15.31 -14.04
CA LYS A 2 12.76 -14.76 -15.00
C LYS A 2 11.66 -14.05 -14.20
N ARG A 3 11.42 -12.77 -14.46
CA ARG A 3 10.37 -11.96 -13.84
C ARG A 3 9.44 -11.49 -14.95
N SER A 4 8.12 -11.59 -14.74
CA SER A 4 7.15 -10.97 -15.65
C SER A 4 7.08 -9.47 -15.39
N GLY A 5 6.73 -8.68 -16.41
CA GLY A 5 6.53 -7.23 -16.25
C GLY A 5 5.53 -6.89 -15.14
N LYS A 6 4.47 -7.69 -15.00
CA LYS A 6 3.51 -7.59 -13.88
C LYS A 6 4.18 -7.77 -12.52
N SER A 7 5.04 -8.78 -12.37
CA SER A 7 5.76 -9.02 -11.12
C SER A 7 6.73 -7.89 -10.80
N CYS A 8 7.45 -7.36 -11.80
CA CYS A 8 8.33 -6.20 -11.61
C CYS A 8 7.55 -4.96 -11.18
N ARG A 9 6.41 -4.66 -11.84
CA ARG A 9 5.55 -3.53 -11.49
C ARG A 9 4.99 -3.67 -10.07
N MET A 10 4.47 -4.85 -9.70
CA MET A 10 3.98 -5.10 -8.34
C MET A 10 5.08 -4.92 -7.29
N ARG A 11 6.30 -5.42 -7.58
CA ARG A 11 7.44 -5.23 -6.69
C ARG A 11 7.79 -3.75 -6.54
N TRP A 12 7.76 -2.97 -7.62
CA TRP A 12 8.03 -1.54 -7.55
C TRP A 12 7.02 -0.84 -6.64
N VAL A 13 5.73 -0.96 -6.93
CA VAL A 13 4.67 -0.21 -6.21
C VAL A 13 4.56 -0.60 -4.74
N ASN A 14 4.78 -1.87 -4.40
CA ASN A 14 4.58 -2.37 -3.04
C ASN A 14 5.84 -2.33 -2.17
N TYR A 15 7.04 -2.19 -2.76
CA TYR A 15 8.28 -2.34 -1.99
C TYR A 15 9.41 -1.38 -2.36
N LEU A 16 9.60 -1.04 -3.64
CA LEU A 16 10.80 -0.31 -4.08
C LEU A 16 10.57 1.19 -4.27
N ARG A 17 9.32 1.60 -4.47
CA ARG A 17 8.96 2.99 -4.71
C ARG A 17 9.47 3.88 -3.53
N PRO A 18 10.28 4.92 -3.76
CA PRO A 18 10.95 5.66 -2.67
C PRO A 18 10.01 6.41 -1.72
N ASP A 19 8.89 6.92 -2.24
CA ASP A 19 7.86 7.64 -1.49
C ASP A 19 6.84 6.70 -0.82
N LEU A 20 7.02 5.37 -0.93
CA LEU A 20 6.23 4.43 -0.17
C LEU A 20 6.61 4.53 1.32
N LYS A 21 5.65 4.91 2.17
CA LYS A 21 5.82 4.93 3.62
C LYS A 21 6.06 3.50 4.14
N LYS A 22 7.27 3.23 4.62
CA LYS A 22 7.69 1.96 5.21
C LYS A 22 7.76 2.13 6.72
N GLY A 23 6.67 1.80 7.41
CA GLY A 23 6.57 1.96 8.86
C GLY A 23 5.23 1.48 9.37
N HIS A 24 5.06 1.50 10.68
CA HIS A 24 3.77 1.20 11.29
C HIS A 24 2.74 2.26 10.93
N ILE A 25 1.50 1.80 10.74
CA ILE A 25 0.34 2.67 10.57
C ILE A 25 0.11 3.39 11.90
N THR A 26 0.01 4.72 11.89
CA THR A 26 -0.30 5.47 13.12
C THR A 26 -1.76 5.27 13.52
N THR A 27 -2.10 5.56 14.77
CA THR A 27 -3.48 5.46 15.26
C THR A 27 -4.43 6.33 14.45
N GLU A 28 -3.98 7.50 14.01
CA GLU A 28 -4.74 8.44 13.19
C GLU A 28 -4.98 7.86 11.78
N GLU A 29 -3.94 7.30 11.17
CA GLU A 29 -4.04 6.63 9.87
C GLU A 29 -4.99 5.43 9.94
N ALA A 30 -4.93 4.63 11.01
CA ALA A 30 -5.83 3.50 11.21
C ALA A 30 -7.29 3.93 11.34
N ARG A 31 -7.57 5.00 12.12
CA ARG A 31 -8.93 5.56 12.24
C ARG A 31 -9.44 6.05 10.89
N LEU A 32 -8.59 6.72 10.11
CA LEU A 32 -8.96 7.21 8.80
C LEU A 32 -9.27 6.06 7.83
N ILE A 33 -8.46 5.00 7.83
CA ILE A 33 -8.70 3.79 7.03
C ILE A 33 -10.08 3.20 7.36
N ILE A 34 -10.42 3.05 8.64
CA ILE A 34 -11.71 2.51 9.07
C ILE A 34 -12.86 3.43 8.63
N ALA A 35 -12.71 4.75 8.81
CA ALA A 35 -13.75 5.71 8.42
C ALA A 35 -14.02 5.68 6.90
N LEU A 36 -12.96 5.68 6.09
CA LEU A 36 -13.07 5.61 4.63
C LEU A 36 -13.67 4.28 4.17
N HIS A 37 -13.26 3.17 4.80
CA HIS A 37 -13.84 1.86 4.49
C HIS A 37 -15.33 1.79 4.83
N GLY A 38 -15.75 2.36 5.97
CA GLY A 38 -17.17 2.44 6.32
C GLY A 38 -18.00 3.29 5.36
N GLN A 39 -17.39 4.34 4.78
CA GLN A 39 -18.06 5.23 3.84
C GLN A 39 -18.19 4.64 2.43
N TRP A 40 -17.17 3.92 1.95
CA TRP A 40 -17.09 3.47 0.56
C TRP A 40 -17.14 1.95 0.36
N GLY A 41 -17.01 1.17 1.42
CA GLY A 41 -16.98 -0.29 1.34
C GLY A 41 -15.71 -0.84 0.69
N ASN A 42 -15.83 -1.99 0.03
CA ASN A 42 -14.82 -2.58 -0.84
C ASN A 42 -15.23 -2.40 -2.31
#